data_AF-A0A931LML3-F1
#
_entry.id   AF-A0A931LML3-F1
#
_cell.length_a   1.000
_cell.length_b   1.000
_cell.length_c   1.000
_cell.angle_alpha   90.00
_cell.angle_beta   90.00
_cell.angle_gamma   90.00
#
_symmetry.space_group_name_H-M   'P 1'
#
loop_
_entity.id
_entity.type
_entity.pdbx_description
1 polymer ?
#
loop_
_entity_poly.entity_id
_entity_poly.type
_entity_poly.pdbx_seq_one_letter_code
_entity_poly.pdbx_strand_id
1 'polypeptide(L)'
;MRNIERKKQEVEETVNVLWDEITEDALKFVTNLASLRRVPKDSDEYDDHWGEIAATLFELRLKSTEAYKRMEKLEALEYEESKKLVNSKV
;
A
#
# COMPACT_ATOMS: atom_id res chain seq x y z
N MET A 1 -9.59 26.44 7.02
CA MET A 1 -8.29 25.94 6.53
C MET A 1 -7.66 24.90 7.47
N ARG A 2 -7.54 25.12 8.80
CA ARG A 2 -6.88 24.17 9.73
C ARG A 2 -7.38 22.71 9.75
N ASN A 3 -8.64 22.42 9.40
CA ASN A 3 -9.20 21.05 9.46
C ASN A 3 -8.94 20.21 8.18
N ILE A 4 -8.76 20.85 7.02
CA ILE A 4 -8.45 20.10 5.79
C ILE A 4 -6.99 19.71 5.78
N GLU A 5 -6.11 20.65 6.14
CA GLU A 5 -4.67 20.40 6.25
C GLU A 5 -4.35 19.22 7.19
N ARG A 6 -4.97 19.17 8.37
CA ARG A 6 -4.82 18.04 9.28
C ARG A 6 -5.28 16.71 8.66
N LYS A 7 -6.39 16.70 7.92
CA LYS A 7 -6.89 15.49 7.26
C LYS A 7 -5.98 15.02 6.14
N LYS A 8 -5.33 15.95 5.43
CA LYS A 8 -4.33 15.63 4.40
C LYS A 8 -3.13 14.94 5.05
N GLN A 9 -2.57 15.54 6.10
CA GLN A 9 -1.46 14.96 6.87
C GLN A 9 -1.79 13.54 7.38
N GLU A 10 -2.97 13.34 7.99
CA GLU A 10 -3.40 12.01 8.45
C GLU A 10 -3.47 10.97 7.32
N VAL A 11 -3.90 11.39 6.12
CA VAL A 11 -3.99 10.51 4.95
C VAL A 11 -2.61 10.24 4.37
N GLU A 12 -1.75 11.25 4.26
CA GLU A 12 -0.35 11.12 3.81
C GLU A 12 0.46 10.18 4.71
N GLU A 13 0.35 10.35 6.03
CA GLU A 13 0.98 9.45 7.01
C GLU A 13 0.51 8.01 6.82
N THR A 14 -0.80 7.79 6.62
CA THR A 14 -1.33 6.45 6.36
C THR A 14 -0.79 5.86 5.06
N VAL A 15 -0.72 6.66 3.99
CA VAL A 15 -0.20 6.21 2.68
C VAL A 15 1.27 5.83 2.79
N ASN A 16 2.08 6.60 3.51
CA ASN A 16 3.49 6.30 3.71
C ASN A 16 3.68 4.97 4.46
N VAL A 17 2.94 4.75 5.55
CA VAL A 17 2.98 3.48 6.29
C VAL A 17 2.60 2.31 5.38
N LEU A 18 1.54 2.45 4.57
CA LEU A 18 1.14 1.40 3.64
C LEU A 18 2.22 1.11 2.58
N TRP A 19 2.93 2.13 2.11
CA TRP A 19 4.04 1.94 1.17
C TRP A 19 5.24 1.22 1.79
N ASP A 20 5.55 1.51 3.05
CA ASP A 20 6.60 0.80 3.79
C ASP A 20 6.22 -0.68 3.94
N GLU A 21 4.99 -0.97 4.38
CA GLU A 21 4.48 -2.34 4.50
C GLU A 21 4.44 -3.09 3.16
N ILE A 22 4.01 -2.43 2.07
CA ILE A 22 4.04 -3.00 0.71
C ILE A 22 5.47 -3.35 0.31
N THR A 23 6.45 -2.51 0.65
CA THR A 23 7.85 -2.76 0.32
C THR A 23 8.38 -3.97 1.07
N GLU A 24 8.07 -4.09 2.36
CA GLU A 24 8.44 -5.26 3.17
C GLU A 24 7.83 -6.56 2.63
N ASP A 25 6.54 -6.55 2.31
CA ASP A 25 5.87 -7.73 1.76
C ASP A 25 6.39 -8.06 0.36
N ALA A 26 6.72 -7.07 -0.47
CA ALA A 26 7.34 -7.31 -1.78
C ALA A 26 8.71 -8.00 -1.64
N LEU A 27 9.51 -7.62 -0.64
CA LEU A 27 10.78 -8.29 -0.33
C LEU A 27 10.57 -9.74 0.13
N LYS A 28 9.58 -10.01 0.98
CA LYS A 28 9.23 -11.39 1.40
C LYS A 28 8.82 -12.24 0.20
N PHE A 29 8.00 -11.70 -0.70
CA PHE A 29 7.54 -12.37 -1.90
C PHE A 29 8.72 -12.76 -2.81
N VAL A 30 9.62 -11.81 -3.11
CA VAL A 30 10.80 -12.06 -3.95
C VAL A 30 11.75 -13.06 -3.29
N THR A 31 11.91 -12.99 -1.96
CA THR A 31 12.76 -13.92 -1.20
C THR A 31 12.24 -15.35 -1.29
N ASN A 32 10.94 -15.57 -1.03
CA ASN A 32 10.36 -16.91 -1.14
C ASN A 32 10.40 -17.43 -2.59
N LEU A 33 10.15 -16.58 -3.59
CA LEU A 33 10.29 -16.96 -5.00
C LEU A 33 11.72 -17.40 -5.35
N ALA A 34 12.73 -16.76 -4.77
CA ALA A 34 14.12 -17.14 -4.96
C ALA A 34 14.43 -18.49 -4.29
N SER A 35 13.85 -18.76 -3.12
CA SER A 35 14.00 -20.03 -2.40
C SER A 35 13.46 -21.22 -3.18
N LEU A 36 12.31 -21.08 -3.87
CA LEU A 36 11.73 -22.15 -4.71
C LEU A 36 12.69 -22.71 -5.77
N ARG A 37 13.67 -21.93 -6.22
CA ARG A 37 14.65 -22.40 -7.22
C ARG A 37 15.64 -23.43 -6.66
N ARG A 38 15.73 -23.55 -5.33
CA ARG A 38 16.71 -24.37 -4.62
C ARG A 38 16.11 -25.62 -3.97
N VAL A 39 14.78 -25.71 -3.92
CA VAL A 39 14.06 -26.79 -3.24
C VAL A 39 13.33 -27.71 -4.25
N PRO A 40 13.29 -29.03 -4.00
CA PRO A 40 12.54 -29.96 -4.85
C PRO A 40 11.05 -29.64 -4.86
N LYS A 41 10.40 -29.73 -6.04
CA LYS A 41 8.99 -29.35 -6.20
C LYS A 41 7.99 -30.21 -5.44
N ASP A 42 8.40 -31.40 -5.03
CA ASP A 42 7.62 -32.40 -4.31
C ASP A 42 7.95 -32.44 -2.80
N SER A 43 8.69 -31.44 -2.31
CA SER A 43 9.06 -31.32 -0.90
C SER A 43 8.08 -30.44 -0.12
N ASP A 44 7.89 -30.75 1.16
CA ASP A 44 7.12 -29.93 2.08
C ASP A 44 7.66 -28.47 2.14
N GLU A 45 8.98 -28.30 2.03
CA GLU A 45 9.62 -26.96 1.99
C GLU A 45 9.20 -26.14 0.78
N TYR A 46 8.96 -26.77 -0.38
CA TYR A 46 8.42 -26.10 -1.56
C TYR A 46 6.98 -25.63 -1.31
N ASP A 47 6.16 -26.48 -0.70
CA ASP A 47 4.77 -26.16 -0.38
C ASP A 47 4.67 -25.02 0.64
N ASP A 48 5.55 -25.01 1.66
CA ASP A 48 5.65 -23.93 2.64
C ASP A 48 6.01 -22.60 1.97
N HIS A 49 7.07 -22.57 1.14
CA HIS A 49 7.45 -21.36 0.40
C HIS A 49 6.35 -20.89 -0.56
N TRP A 50 5.63 -21.82 -1.19
CA TRP A 50 4.50 -21.48 -2.06
C TRP A 50 3.32 -20.89 -1.28
N GLY A 51 3.03 -21.44 -0.10
CA GLY A 51 2.05 -20.90 0.83
C GLY A 51 2.36 -19.47 1.24
N GLU A 52 3.61 -19.20 1.63
CA GLU A 52 4.09 -17.86 1.99
C GLU A 52 3.99 -16.88 0.81
N ILE A 53 4.30 -17.33 -0.41
CA ILE A 53 4.13 -16.52 -1.63
C ILE A 53 2.66 -16.15 -1.83
N ALA A 54 1.75 -17.11 -1.72
CA ALA A 54 0.32 -16.88 -1.91
C ALA A 54 -0.24 -15.90 -0.86
N ALA A 55 0.15 -16.07 0.41
CA ALA A 55 -0.22 -15.17 1.49
C ALA A 55 0.32 -13.75 1.25
N THR A 56 1.60 -13.62 0.90
CA THR A 56 2.23 -12.33 0.65
C THR A 56 1.62 -11.60 -0.55
N LEU A 57 1.27 -12.31 -1.63
CA LEU A 57 0.56 -11.72 -2.77
C LEU A 57 -0.81 -11.19 -2.40
N PHE A 58 -1.53 -11.89 -1.52
CA PHE A 58 -2.83 -11.44 -1.02
C PHE A 58 -2.69 -10.17 -0.19
N GLU A 59 -1.72 -10.12 0.72
CA GLU A 59 -1.42 -8.94 1.53
C GLU A 59 -1.04 -7.72 0.66
N LEU A 60 -0.14 -7.92 -0.30
CA LEU A 60 0.25 -6.88 -1.27
C LEU A 60 -0.96 -6.31 -2.00
N ARG A 61 -1.88 -7.17 -2.46
CA ARG A 61 -3.11 -6.73 -3.13
C ARG A 61 -3.99 -5.90 -2.21
N LEU A 62 -4.21 -6.33 -0.97
CA LEU A 62 -5.04 -5.62 0.00
C LEU A 62 -4.46 -4.24 0.31
N LYS A 63 -3.17 -4.18 0.68
CA LYS A 63 -2.49 -2.94 1.05
C LYS A 63 -2.40 -1.97 -0.11
N SER A 64 -2.08 -2.45 -1.32
CA SER A 64 -2.05 -1.59 -2.53
C SER A 64 -3.44 -1.01 -2.84
N THR A 65 -4.50 -1.79 -2.64
CA THR A 65 -5.88 -1.32 -2.83
C THR A 65 -6.25 -0.25 -1.80
N GLU A 66 -5.84 -0.43 -0.54
CA GLU A 66 -6.07 0.57 0.51
C GLU A 66 -5.26 1.84 0.26
N ALA A 67 -3.98 1.72 -0.12
CA ALA A 67 -3.14 2.87 -0.46
C ALA A 67 -3.77 3.70 -1.59
N TYR A 68 -4.25 3.04 -2.65
CA TYR A 68 -4.95 3.71 -3.75
C TYR A 68 -6.20 4.47 -3.27
N LYS A 69 -7.06 3.86 -2.45
CA LYS A 69 -8.24 4.54 -1.89
C LYS A 69 -7.88 5.75 -1.02
N ARG A 70 -6.78 5.66 -0.27
CA ARG A 70 -6.28 6.78 0.55
C ARG A 70 -5.75 7.91 -0.32
N MET A 71 -5.06 7.60 -1.40
CA MET A 71 -4.62 8.60 -2.39
C MET A 71 -5.81 9.30 -3.06
N GLU A 72 -6.86 8.56 -3.48
CA GLU A 72 -8.08 9.18 -4.03
C GLU A 72 -8.74 10.16 -3.04
N LYS A 73 -8.73 9.81 -1.74
CA LYS A 73 -9.21 10.70 -0.68
C LYS A 73 -8.34 11.95 -0.54
N LEU A 74 -7.02 11.83 -0.68
CA LEU A 74 -6.10 12.96 -0.64
C LEU A 74 -6.38 13.94 -1.79
N GLU A 75 -6.50 13.43 -3.02
CA GLU A 75 -6.83 14.23 -4.21
C GLU A 75 -8.16 14.98 -4.04
N ALA A 76 -9.17 14.31 -3.46
CA ALA A 76 -10.46 14.94 -3.17
C ALA A 76 -10.33 16.12 -2.17
N LEU A 77 -9.51 15.96 -1.14
CA LEU A 77 -9.25 17.01 -0.15
C LEU A 77 -8.52 18.21 -0.76
N GLU A 78 -7.53 17.97 -1.62
CA GLU A 78 -6.79 19.02 -2.34
C GLU A 78 -7.69 19.81 -3.30
N TYR A 79 -8.61 19.10 -3.96
CA TYR A 79 -9.59 19.72 -4.83
C TYR A 79 -10.58 20.60 -4.06
N GLU A 80 -11.07 20.15 -2.90
CA GLU A 80 -11.93 20.96 -2.02
C GLU A 80 -11.24 22.23 -1.50
N GLU A 81 -9.96 22.11 -1.14
CA GLU A 81 -9.14 23.25 -0.71
C GLU A 81 -8.97 24.29 -1.83
N SER A 82 -8.64 23.81 -3.03
CA SER A 82 -8.48 24.64 -4.22
C SER A 82 -9.76 25.42 -4.55
N LYS A 83 -10.94 24.77 -4.49
CA LYS A 83 -12.24 25.43 -4.68
C LYS A 83 -12.49 26.55 -3.68
N LYS A 84 -12.18 26.33 -2.39
CA LYS A 84 -12.37 27.33 -1.34
C LYS A 84 -11.49 28.56 -1.55
N LEU A 85 -10.26 28.36 -2.01
CA LEU A 85 -9.34 29.45 -2.34
C LEU A 85 -9.86 30.30 -3.51
N VAL A 86 -10.36 29.66 -4.57
CA VAL A 86 -10.93 30.37 -5.74
C VAL A 86 -12.16 31.19 -5.34
N ASN A 87 -13.09 30.61 -4.59
CA ASN A 87 -14.31 31.30 -4.17
C ASN A 87 -14.08 32.41 -3.13
N SER A 88 -12.93 32.42 -2.45
CA SER A 88 -12.58 33.49 -1.49
C SER A 88 -11.96 34.74 -2.13
N LYS A 89 -11.60 34.67 -3.43
CA LYS A 89 -11.00 35.76 -4.19
C LYS A 89 -12.00 36.51 -5.08
N VAL A 90 -13.27 36.10 -5.08
CA VAL A 90 -14.41 36.72 -5.77
C VAL A 90 -15.30 37.38 -4.72
#